data_AF-A0A0A9CVI4-F1
#
_entry.id   AF-A0A0A9CVI4-F1
#
_cell.length_a   1.000
_cell.length_b   1.000
_cell.length_c   1.000
_cell.angle_alpha   90.00
_cell.angle_beta   90.00
_cell.angle_gamma   90.00
#
_symmetry.space_group_name_H-M   'P 1'
#
loop_
_entity.id
_entity.type
_entity.pdbx_description
1 polymer ?
#
loop_
_entity_poly.entity_id
_entity_poly.type
_entity_poly.pdbx_seq_one_letter_code
_entity_poly.pdbx_strand_id
1 'polypeptide(L)'
;MLRCVFQAPMSFFDTTPCGRILNRVSVDQSVVDLDIAFRLGGFASTTIQLLGIVAVMSKVTWQVLILIVPMAIACMWMQRYYIASSRELTRILSVQKSPVIHLFGESIAGAATIRGFGQEKRFMKRNLYLLDCFARPLFSSLAAIEWLCLRMELLSTFVFAFCMAILVWLGSL
;
A
#
# COMPACT_ATOMS: atom_id res chain seq x y z
N MET A 1 -24.84 5.79 5.29
CA MET A 1 -24.38 7.14 4.91
C MET A 1 -25.50 8.02 4.36
N LEU A 2 -26.22 7.60 3.31
CA LEU A 2 -27.33 8.36 2.70
C LEU A 2 -28.39 8.88 3.69
N ARG A 3 -28.86 8.04 4.62
CA ARG A 3 -29.84 8.43 5.65
C ARG A 3 -29.36 9.60 6.52
N CYS A 4 -28.07 9.61 6.87
CA CYS A 4 -27.47 10.67 7.68
C CYS A 4 -27.33 11.98 6.89
N VAL A 5 -27.06 11.90 5.58
CA VAL A 5 -27.00 13.08 4.71
C VAL A 5 -28.38 13.72 4.58
N PHE A 6 -29.44 12.92 4.36
CA PHE A 6 -30.81 13.46 4.25
C PHE A 6 -31.38 14.02 5.56
N GLN A 7 -30.83 13.63 6.71
CA GLN A 7 -31.24 14.15 8.02
C GLN A 7 -30.33 15.31 8.51
N ALA A 8 -29.34 15.72 7.71
CA ALA A 8 -28.43 16.78 8.09
C ALA A 8 -29.12 18.17 8.02
N PRO A 9 -28.85 19.07 8.97
CA PRO A 9 -29.40 20.44 8.94
C PRO A 9 -28.82 21.24 7.77
N MET A 10 -29.55 22.26 7.28
CA MET A 10 -29.12 23.08 6.14
C MET A 10 -27.73 23.71 6.32
N SER A 11 -27.39 24.09 7.56
CA SER A 11 -26.05 24.59 7.93
C SER A 11 -24.89 23.66 7.53
N PHE A 12 -25.13 22.34 7.46
CA PHE A 12 -24.13 21.37 7.00
C PHE A 12 -23.87 21.54 5.50
N PHE A 13 -24.92 21.72 4.69
CA PHE A 13 -24.81 21.91 3.25
C PHE A 13 -24.22 23.27 2.87
N ASP A 14 -24.46 24.31 3.68
CA ASP A 14 -23.87 25.63 3.46
C ASP A 14 -22.37 25.66 3.80
N THR A 15 -21.93 24.84 4.76
CA THR A 15 -20.52 24.79 5.21
C THR A 15 -19.67 23.75 4.48
N THR A 16 -20.28 22.68 3.95
CA THR A 16 -19.56 21.63 3.23
C THR A 16 -19.78 21.71 1.72
N PRO A 17 -18.70 21.80 0.91
CA PRO A 17 -18.85 21.89 -0.53
C PRO A 17 -19.47 20.60 -1.08
N CYS A 18 -20.44 20.73 -2.00
CA CYS A 18 -21.14 19.60 -2.62
C CYS A 18 -20.19 18.55 -3.21
N GLY A 19 -19.05 18.97 -3.76
CA GLY A 19 -18.02 18.07 -4.29
C GLY A 19 -17.43 17.11 -3.24
N ARG A 20 -17.30 17.53 -1.97
CA ARG A 20 -16.83 16.67 -0.88
C ARG A 20 -17.87 15.61 -0.50
N ILE A 21 -19.15 15.98 -0.50
CA ILE A 21 -20.26 15.05 -0.24
C ILE A 21 -20.33 14.02 -1.36
N LEU A 22 -20.28 14.47 -2.62
CA LEU A 22 -20.30 13.60 -3.80
C LEU A 22 -19.12 12.63 -3.82
N ASN A 23 -17.90 13.10 -3.51
CA ASN A 23 -16.73 12.23 -3.48
C ASN A 23 -16.85 11.12 -2.42
N ARG A 24 -17.42 11.41 -1.25
CA ARG A 24 -17.68 10.39 -0.22
C ARG A 24 -18.76 9.39 -0.65
N VAL A 25 -19.85 9.85 -1.27
CA VAL A 25 -20.97 8.97 -1.66
C VAL A 25 -20.61 8.11 -2.88
N SER A 26 -19.72 8.59 -3.76
CA SER A 26 -19.32 7.89 -4.98
C SER A 26 -18.00 7.16 -4.83
N VAL A 27 -16.89 7.88 -4.65
CA VAL A 27 -15.54 7.31 -4.68
C VAL A 27 -15.27 6.49 -3.42
N ASP A 28 -15.49 7.06 -2.24
CA ASP A 28 -15.21 6.33 -0.99
C ASP A 28 -16.13 5.10 -0.84
N GLN A 29 -17.39 5.21 -1.26
CA GLN A 29 -18.33 4.09 -1.27
C GLN A 29 -17.88 2.98 -2.23
N SER A 30 -17.44 3.33 -3.45
CA SER A 30 -16.90 2.36 -4.41
C SER A 30 -15.68 1.61 -3.89
N VAL A 31 -14.77 2.31 -3.20
CA VAL A 31 -13.60 1.68 -2.56
C VAL A 31 -14.02 0.68 -1.48
N VAL A 32 -15.04 1.01 -0.68
CA VAL A 32 -15.56 0.12 0.35
C VAL A 32 -16.24 -1.11 -0.26
N ASP A 33 -17.05 -0.91 -1.28
CA ASP A 33 -17.88 -1.96 -1.87
C ASP A 33 -17.06 -2.93 -2.74
N LEU A 34 -16.07 -2.42 -3.49
CA LEU A 34 -15.30 -3.21 -4.44
C LEU A 34 -13.89 -3.51 -3.94
N ASP A 35 -13.09 -2.50 -3.64
CA ASP A 35 -11.66 -2.69 -3.34
C ASP A 35 -11.44 -3.41 -2.01
N ILE A 36 -12.16 -3.02 -0.95
CA ILE A 36 -12.02 -3.67 0.36
C ILE A 36 -12.50 -5.12 0.29
N ALA A 37 -13.65 -5.36 -0.35
CA ALA A 37 -14.19 -6.70 -0.52
C ALA A 37 -13.22 -7.61 -1.29
N PHE A 38 -12.64 -7.12 -2.39
CA PHE A 38 -11.66 -7.86 -3.17
C PHE A 38 -10.38 -8.16 -2.37
N ARG A 39 -9.86 -7.18 -1.63
CA ARG A 39 -8.68 -7.35 -0.77
C ARG A 39 -8.92 -8.34 0.36
N LEU A 40 -10.08 -8.29 1.00
CA LEU A 40 -10.48 -9.24 2.05
C LEU A 40 -10.62 -10.65 1.47
N GLY A 41 -11.22 -10.80 0.29
CA GLY A 41 -11.32 -12.09 -0.40
C GLY A 41 -9.95 -12.68 -0.70
N GLY A 42 -9.02 -11.88 -1.23
CA GLY A 42 -7.63 -12.31 -1.46
C GLY A 42 -6.90 -12.69 -0.17
N PHE A 43 -7.08 -11.92 0.90
CA PHE A 43 -6.51 -12.22 2.21
C PHE A 43 -7.07 -13.53 2.81
N ALA A 44 -8.39 -13.74 2.72
CA ALA A 44 -9.02 -14.96 3.19
C ALA A 44 -8.53 -16.18 2.41
N SER A 45 -8.47 -16.08 1.07
CA SER A 45 -7.98 -17.15 0.20
C SER A 45 -6.54 -17.55 0.52
N THR A 46 -5.64 -16.56 0.65
CA THR A 46 -4.23 -16.82 0.99
C THR A 46 -4.07 -17.40 2.40
N THR A 47 -4.87 -16.96 3.37
CA THR A 47 -4.86 -17.51 4.74
C THR A 47 -5.32 -18.97 4.77
N ILE A 48 -6.40 -19.30 4.04
CA ILE A 48 -6.89 -20.68 3.93
C ILE A 48 -5.85 -21.57 3.24
N GLN A 49 -5.22 -21.08 2.17
CA GLN A 49 -4.16 -21.79 1.47
C GLN A 49 -2.96 -22.06 2.39
N LEU A 50 -2.51 -21.06 3.15
CA LEU A 50 -1.43 -21.19 4.12
C LEU A 50 -1.74 -22.25 5.18
N LEU A 51 -2.94 -22.20 5.78
CA LEU A 51 -3.40 -23.19 6.75
C LEU A 51 -3.46 -24.60 6.16
N GLY A 52 -3.92 -24.74 4.92
CA GLY A 52 -3.93 -26.00 4.19
C GLY A 52 -2.54 -26.59 4.00
N ILE A 53 -1.57 -25.77 3.58
CA ILE A 53 -0.17 -26.18 3.42
C ILE A 53 0.41 -26.65 4.75
N VAL A 54 0.20 -25.88 5.83
CA VAL A 54 0.68 -26.23 7.18
C VAL A 54 0.04 -27.55 7.65
N ALA A 55 -1.25 -27.76 7.42
CA ALA A 55 -1.94 -28.99 7.82
C ALA A 55 -1.39 -30.22 7.08
N VAL A 56 -1.17 -30.13 5.76
CA VAL A 56 -0.58 -31.22 4.98
C VAL A 56 0.85 -31.51 5.43
N MET A 57 1.67 -30.47 5.61
CA MET A 57 3.06 -30.62 6.04
C MET A 57 3.18 -31.22 7.44
N SER A 58 2.24 -30.91 8.35
CA SER A 58 2.21 -31.50 9.69
C SER A 58 2.05 -33.02 9.69
N LYS A 59 1.38 -33.58 8.69
CA LYS A 59 1.17 -35.03 8.54
C LYS A 59 2.37 -35.73 7.92
N VAL A 60 3.06 -35.08 6.99
CA VAL A 60 4.21 -35.67 6.29
C VAL A 60 5.47 -35.60 7.14
N THR A 61 5.74 -34.47 7.80
CA THR A 61 6.97 -34.28 8.58
C THR A 61 6.72 -33.32 9.74
N TRP A 62 6.50 -33.88 10.94
CA TRP A 62 6.24 -33.09 12.16
C TRP A 62 7.40 -32.15 12.52
N GLN A 63 8.64 -32.53 12.19
CA GLN A 63 9.85 -31.75 12.48
C GLN A 63 9.86 -30.37 11.82
N VAL A 64 9.22 -30.21 10.65
CA VAL A 64 9.14 -28.93 9.92
C VAL A 64 8.33 -27.88 10.70
N LEU A 65 7.39 -28.31 11.56
CA LEU A 65 6.53 -27.44 12.35
C LEU A 65 7.34 -26.62 13.37
N ILE A 66 8.41 -27.20 13.93
CA ILE A 66 9.33 -26.51 14.85
C ILE A 66 10.03 -25.34 14.13
N LEU A 67 10.29 -25.46 12.83
CA LEU A 67 10.94 -24.42 12.04
C LEU A 67 9.99 -23.27 11.64
N ILE A 68 8.71 -23.58 11.44
CA ILE A 68 7.69 -22.60 11.05
C ILE A 68 7.42 -21.59 12.18
N VAL A 69 7.50 -22.01 13.45
CA VAL A 69 7.26 -21.13 14.61
C VAL A 69 8.24 -19.94 14.69
N PRO A 70 9.58 -20.12 14.72
CA PRO A 70 10.52 -19.00 14.74
C PRO A 70 10.46 -18.17 13.45
N MET A 71 10.19 -18.80 12.31
CA MET A 71 9.95 -18.11 11.03
C MET A 71 8.77 -17.14 11.15
N ALA A 72 7.63 -17.60 11.66
CA ALA A 72 6.44 -16.76 11.84
C ALA A 72 6.68 -15.59 12.79
N ILE A 73 7.44 -15.80 13.87
CA ILE A 73 7.81 -14.74 14.82
C ILE A 73 8.69 -13.69 14.13
N ALA A 74 9.71 -14.11 13.38
CA ALA A 74 10.59 -13.21 12.62
C ALA A 74 9.80 -12.39 11.58
N CYS A 75 8.92 -13.04 10.81
CA CYS A 75 8.04 -12.38 9.85
C CYS A 75 7.14 -11.34 10.51
N MET A 76 6.48 -11.68 11.64
CA MET A 76 5.62 -10.74 12.37
C MET A 76 6.40 -9.52 12.88
N TRP A 77 7.63 -9.74 13.36
CA TRP A 77 8.47 -8.64 13.85
C TRP A 77 8.88 -7.68 12.71
N MET A 78 9.33 -8.23 11.57
CA MET A 78 9.64 -7.44 10.38
C MET A 78 8.41 -6.70 9.84
N GLN A 79 7.26 -7.37 9.78
CA GLN A 79 6.01 -6.78 9.33
C GLN A 79 5.61 -5.58 10.19
N ARG A 80 5.70 -5.69 11.53
CA ARG A 80 5.38 -4.56 12.43
C ARG A 80 6.30 -3.37 12.21
N TYR A 81 7.59 -3.61 12.05
CA TYR A 81 8.56 -2.56 11.78
C TYR A 81 8.30 -1.84 10.44
N TYR A 82 7.99 -2.63 9.39
CA TYR A 82 7.67 -2.11 8.07
C TYR A 82 6.36 -1.31 8.05
N ILE A 83 5.30 -1.77 8.73
CA ILE A 83 4.00 -1.08 8.76
C ILE A 83 4.12 0.32 9.36
N ALA A 84 4.89 0.47 10.44
CA ALA A 84 5.10 1.79 11.05
C ALA A 84 5.76 2.77 10.07
N SER A 85 6.81 2.33 9.38
CA SER A 85 7.58 3.17 8.44
C SER A 85 6.78 3.48 7.17
N SER A 86 6.17 2.46 6.56
CA SER A 86 5.38 2.59 5.32
C SER A 86 4.17 3.51 5.47
N ARG A 87 3.53 3.53 6.65
CA ARG A 87 2.40 4.41 6.92
C ARG A 87 2.80 5.89 6.88
N GLU A 88 3.93 6.23 7.50
CA GLU A 88 4.43 7.62 7.47
C GLU A 88 4.89 8.02 6.07
N LEU A 89 5.55 7.11 5.33
CA LEU A 89 5.91 7.37 3.93
C LEU A 89 4.69 7.60 3.04
N THR A 90 3.66 6.77 3.18
CA THR A 90 2.40 6.91 2.43
C THR A 90 1.70 8.24 2.76
N ARG A 91 1.77 8.68 4.02
CA ARG A 91 1.26 9.99 4.45
C ARG A 91 2.02 11.13 3.80
N ILE A 92 3.34 11.08 3.75
CA ILE A 92 4.14 12.12 3.07
C ILE A 92 3.81 12.13 1.57
N LEU A 93 3.69 10.96 0.95
CA LEU A 93 3.35 10.83 -0.46
C LEU A 93 2.00 11.45 -0.82
N SER A 94 0.97 11.23 0.00
CA SER A 94 -0.35 11.81 -0.26
C SER A 94 -0.33 13.34 -0.17
N VAL A 95 0.43 13.90 0.78
CA VAL A 95 0.62 15.35 0.93
C VAL A 95 1.37 15.95 -0.27
N GLN A 96 2.45 15.31 -0.73
CA GLN A 96 3.25 15.80 -1.85
C GLN A 96 2.55 15.65 -3.22
N LYS A 97 1.60 14.72 -3.36
CA LYS A 97 0.83 14.53 -4.61
C LYS A 97 -0.13 15.69 -4.90
N SER A 98 -0.75 16.26 -3.87
CA SER A 98 -1.73 17.35 -4.00
C SER A 98 -1.21 18.59 -4.75
N PRO A 99 -0.06 19.20 -4.38
CA PRO A 99 0.45 20.40 -5.06
C PRO A 99 0.83 20.16 -6.52
N VAL A 100 1.26 18.95 -6.89
CA VAL A 100 1.54 18.58 -8.28
C VAL A 100 0.25 18.66 -9.11
N ILE A 101 -0.83 18.01 -8.65
CA ILE A 101 -2.13 18.04 -9.34
C ILE A 101 -2.68 19.47 -9.41
N HIS A 102 -2.53 20.25 -8.35
CA HIS A 102 -2.98 21.64 -8.32
C HIS A 102 -2.25 22.50 -9.37
N LEU A 103 -0.92 22.40 -9.45
CA LEU A 103 -0.13 23.15 -10.46
C LEU A 103 -0.51 22.74 -11.89
N PHE A 104 -0.80 21.47 -12.13
CA PHE A 104 -1.31 21.00 -13.42
C PHE A 104 -2.66 21.64 -13.76
N GLY A 105 -3.60 21.66 -12.81
CA GLY A 105 -4.90 22.31 -13.00
C GLY A 105 -4.77 23.81 -13.31
N GLU A 106 -3.92 24.53 -12.58
CA GLU A 106 -3.62 25.95 -12.80
C GLU A 106 -2.98 26.19 -14.17
N SER A 107 -2.04 25.32 -14.56
CA SER A 107 -1.35 25.44 -15.86
C SER A 107 -2.29 25.22 -17.04
N ILE A 108 -3.25 24.30 -16.92
CA ILE A 108 -4.26 24.05 -17.97
C ILE A 108 -5.24 25.22 -18.06
N ALA A 109 -5.77 25.70 -16.93
CA ALA A 109 -6.70 26.82 -16.91
C ALA A 109 -6.05 28.14 -17.38
N GLY A 110 -4.77 28.36 -17.04
CA GLY A 110 -4.00 29.56 -17.39
C GLY A 110 -3.16 29.45 -18.67
N ALA A 111 -3.36 28.41 -19.49
CA ALA A 111 -2.45 28.10 -20.60
C ALA A 111 -2.31 29.24 -21.63
N ALA A 112 -3.39 29.98 -21.92
CA ALA A 112 -3.33 31.13 -22.83
C ALA A 112 -2.51 32.28 -22.24
N THR A 113 -2.69 32.56 -20.95
CA THR A 113 -1.99 33.62 -20.22
C THR A 113 -0.50 33.32 -20.07
N ILE A 114 -0.14 32.08 -19.70
CA ILE A 114 1.26 31.67 -19.54
C ILE A 114 2.04 31.82 -20.85
N ARG A 115 1.43 31.41 -21.97
CA ARG A 115 2.00 31.56 -23.32
C ARG A 115 2.06 33.02 -23.75
N GLY A 116 1.00 33.79 -23.51
CA GLY A 116 0.92 35.21 -23.83
C GLY A 116 2.00 36.05 -23.14
N PHE A 117 2.41 35.68 -21.91
CA PHE A 117 3.48 36.35 -21.16
C PHE A 117 4.86 35.68 -21.31
N GLY A 118 4.99 34.59 -22.09
CA GLY A 118 6.26 33.88 -22.28
C GLY A 118 6.84 33.24 -21.00
N GLN A 119 6.00 32.93 -19.99
CA GLN A 119 6.45 32.45 -18.67
C GLN A 119 6.50 30.91 -18.56
N GLU A 120 6.49 30.20 -19.68
CA GLU A 120 6.48 28.74 -19.75
C GLU A 120 7.65 28.11 -18.99
N LYS A 121 8.88 28.64 -19.16
CA LYS A 121 10.09 28.12 -18.50
C LYS A 121 9.99 28.20 -16.98
N ARG A 122 9.36 29.24 -16.44
CA ARG A 122 9.14 29.42 -14.99
C ARG A 122 8.22 28.34 -14.45
N PHE A 123 7.10 28.10 -15.13
CA PHE A 123 6.14 27.06 -14.77
C PHE A 123 6.74 25.66 -14.91
N MET A 124 7.50 25.40 -15.98
CA MET A 124 8.23 24.15 -16.18
C MET A 124 9.20 23.86 -15.03
N LYS A 125 10.03 24.84 -14.65
CA LYS A 125 10.98 24.70 -13.53
C LYS A 125 10.25 24.43 -12.21
N ARG A 126 9.11 25.08 -11.97
CA ARG A 126 8.29 24.84 -10.78
C ARG A 126 7.69 23.43 -10.79
N ASN A 127 7.20 22.96 -11.92
CA ASN A 127 6.66 21.61 -12.06
C ASN A 127 7.73 20.54 -11.80
N LEU A 128 8.91 20.68 -12.41
CA LEU A 128 10.05 19.79 -12.16
C LEU A 128 10.45 19.74 -10.68
N TYR A 129 10.49 20.90 -10.01
CA TYR A 129 10.79 20.95 -8.58
C TYR A 129 9.75 20.21 -7.72
N LEU A 130 8.46 20.37 -8.00
CA LEU A 130 7.40 19.66 -7.27
C LEU A 130 7.43 18.15 -7.55
N LEU A 131 7.70 17.77 -8.80
CA LEU A 131 7.88 16.37 -9.18
C LEU A 131 9.08 15.74 -8.47
N ASP A 132 10.21 16.44 -8.37
CA ASP A 132 11.37 15.98 -7.60
C ASP A 132 11.04 15.80 -6.12
N CYS A 133 10.29 16.73 -5.53
CA CYS A 133 9.84 16.63 -4.13
C CYS A 133 8.91 15.43 -3.90
N PHE A 134 8.08 15.08 -4.88
CA PHE A 134 7.22 13.90 -4.84
C PHE A 134 7.99 12.59 -5.13
N ALA A 135 8.95 12.62 -6.05
CA ALA A 135 9.72 11.45 -6.47
C ALA A 135 10.63 10.91 -5.35
N ARG A 136 11.21 11.79 -4.52
CA ARG A 136 12.08 11.40 -3.39
C ARG A 136 11.41 10.43 -2.40
N PRO A 137 10.28 10.79 -1.75
CA PRO A 137 9.60 9.87 -0.84
C PRO A 137 9.01 8.65 -1.57
N LEU A 138 8.71 8.78 -2.87
CA LEU A 138 8.18 7.67 -3.67
C LEU A 138 9.26 6.61 -3.85
N PHE A 139 10.47 7.03 -4.21
CA PHE A 139 11.63 6.15 -4.30
C PHE A 139 11.95 5.50 -2.96
N SER A 140 11.92 6.26 -1.86
CA SER A 140 12.10 5.68 -0.51
C SER A 140 11.03 4.64 -0.16
N SER A 141 9.80 4.83 -0.60
CA SER A 141 8.71 3.87 -0.35
C SER A 141 8.91 2.59 -1.14
N LEU A 142 9.33 2.69 -2.40
CA LEU A 142 9.66 1.54 -3.23
C LEU A 142 10.86 0.79 -2.64
N ALA A 143 11.92 1.50 -2.27
CA ALA A 143 13.09 0.91 -1.62
C ALA A 143 12.74 0.18 -0.30
N ALA A 144 11.79 0.72 0.48
CA ALA A 144 11.32 0.05 1.70
C ALA A 144 10.54 -1.25 1.41
N ILE A 145 9.73 -1.28 0.33
CA ILE A 145 9.03 -2.49 -0.13
C ILE A 145 10.05 -3.55 -0.56
N GLU A 146 11.00 -3.17 -1.41
CA GLU A 146 12.06 -4.07 -1.90
C GLU A 146 12.92 -4.60 -0.75
N TRP A 147 13.27 -3.75 0.21
CA TRP A 147 14.01 -4.18 1.40
C TRP A 147 13.27 -5.26 2.19
N LEU A 148 11.95 -5.13 2.38
CA LEU A 148 11.15 -6.15 3.03
C LEU A 148 11.07 -7.42 2.18
N CYS A 149 10.84 -7.29 0.87
CA CYS A 149 10.76 -8.41 -0.06
C CYS A 149 12.03 -9.26 -0.01
N LEU A 150 13.20 -8.62 -0.18
CA LEU A 150 14.50 -9.27 -0.10
C LEU A 150 14.72 -10.00 1.23
N ARG A 151 14.34 -9.37 2.36
CA ARG A 151 14.47 -9.99 3.69
C ARG A 151 13.57 -11.21 3.84
N MET A 152 12.34 -11.16 3.36
CA MET A 152 11.37 -12.27 3.42
C MET A 152 11.78 -13.41 2.49
N GLU A 153 12.29 -13.12 1.30
CA GLU A 153 12.81 -14.11 0.36
C GLU A 153 14.03 -14.83 0.94
N LEU A 154 15.01 -14.09 1.49
CA LEU A 154 16.17 -14.70 2.15
C LEU A 154 15.74 -15.64 3.27
N LEU A 155 14.84 -15.19 4.15
CA LEU A 155 14.32 -15.99 5.25
C LEU A 155 13.62 -17.27 4.75
N SER A 156 12.84 -17.16 3.67
CA SER A 156 12.16 -18.28 3.02
C SER A 156 13.15 -19.29 2.42
N THR A 157 14.18 -18.82 1.71
CA THR A 157 15.22 -19.68 1.13
C THR A 157 16.00 -20.43 2.22
N PHE A 158 16.34 -19.78 3.33
CA PHE A 158 16.99 -20.44 4.47
C PHE A 158 16.13 -21.56 5.05
N VAL A 159 14.84 -21.30 5.25
CA VAL A 159 13.88 -22.31 5.74
C VAL A 159 13.75 -23.47 4.77
N PHE A 160 13.65 -23.19 3.47
CA PHE A 160 13.54 -24.21 2.43
C PHE A 160 14.79 -25.11 2.38
N ALA A 161 15.98 -24.51 2.44
CA ALA A 161 17.24 -25.25 2.46
C ALA A 161 17.34 -26.17 3.69
N PHE A 162 16.94 -25.69 4.86
CA PHE A 162 16.97 -26.48 6.09
C PHE A 162 15.92 -27.61 6.06
N CYS A 163 14.73 -27.35 5.52
CA CYS A 163 13.69 -28.35 5.31
C CYS A 163 14.17 -29.47 4.38
N MET A 164 14.80 -29.12 3.24
CA MET A 164 15.37 -30.10 2.30
C MET A 164 16.47 -30.93 2.95
N ALA A 165 17.35 -30.33 3.76
CA ALA A 165 18.38 -31.06 4.47
C ALA A 165 17.81 -32.08 5.47
N ILE A 166 16.77 -31.69 6.23
CA ILE A 166 16.06 -32.61 7.16
C ILE A 166 15.42 -33.76 6.38
N LEU A 167 14.74 -33.49 5.26
CA LEU A 167 14.09 -34.51 4.46
C LEU A 167 15.08 -35.53 3.88
N VAL A 168 16.22 -35.06 3.36
CA VAL A 168 17.29 -35.95 2.87
C VAL A 168 17.86 -36.80 4.00
N TRP A 169 18.09 -36.21 5.17
CA TRP A 169 18.61 -36.94 6.33
C TRP A 169 17.63 -38.01 6.82
N LEU A 170 16.32 -37.69 6.86
CA LEU A 170 15.26 -38.63 7.26
C LEU A 170 15.03 -39.74 6.23
N GLY A 171 15.22 -39.45 4.93
CA GLY A 171 15.11 -40.44 3.86
C GLY A 171 16.33 -41.35 3.69
N SER A 172 17.43 -41.04 4.39
CA SER A 172 18.65 -41.87 4.40
C SER A 172 18.71 -42.88 5.57
N LEU A 173 17.65 -42.93 6.38
CA LEU A 173 17.52 -43.75 7.60
C LEU A 173 16.42 -44.80 7.39
#